data_AF-A0AAU9MZ60-F1
#
_entry.id   AF-A0AAU9MZ60-F1
#
_cell.length_a   1.000
_cell.length_b   1.000
_cell.length_c   1.000
_cell.angle_alpha   90.00
_cell.angle_beta   90.00
_cell.angle_gamma   90.00
#
_symmetry.space_group_name_H-M   'P 1'
#
loop_
_entity.id
_entity.type
_entity.pdbx_description
1 polymer ?
#
loop_
_entity_poly.entity_id
_entity_poly.type
_entity_poly.pdbx_seq_one_letter_code
_entity_poly.pdbx_strand_id
1 'polypeptide(L)'
;MAENDNEVVYLRVHLHNNGVFVRHPSGYVGGNNFLFTDVDWAGMYVRDFFDFIHRATGEEFQNIYYCLPNIPLSRGIRPIVDDLDFAQFIDNGYEYGEISFDVDHNGNGLEEWWDDDMNLVVSEDNEVALKMMVYLKKNKTLPLMKPIPM
;
A
#
# COMPACT_ATOMS: atom_id res chain seq x y z
N MET A 1 40.18 0.00 -22.63
CA MET A 1 39.53 0.06 -21.30
C MET A 1 38.06 0.15 -21.60
N ALA A 2 37.30 -0.91 -21.34
CA ALA A 2 35.85 -0.83 -21.42
C ALA A 2 35.40 -0.08 -20.17
N GLU A 3 34.84 1.11 -20.35
CA GLU A 3 34.02 1.74 -19.32
C GLU A 3 32.86 0.77 -19.09
N ASN A 4 32.83 0.13 -17.93
CA ASN A 4 31.59 -0.46 -17.45
C ASN A 4 30.68 0.74 -17.18
N ASP A 5 29.84 1.08 -18.14
CA ASP A 5 28.65 1.90 -17.91
C ASP A 5 27.84 1.12 -16.87
N ASN A 6 28.08 1.45 -15.60
CA ASN A 6 27.31 0.91 -14.50
C ASN A 6 25.92 1.53 -14.66
N GLU A 7 25.05 0.83 -15.40
CA GLU A 7 23.68 1.27 -15.64
C GLU A 7 23.05 1.55 -14.28
N VAL A 8 22.74 2.83 -14.04
CA VAL A 8 22.14 3.23 -12.77
C VAL A 8 20.74 2.65 -12.75
N VAL A 9 20.56 1.59 -11.96
CA VAL A 9 19.26 0.94 -11.79
C VAL A 9 18.44 1.79 -10.82
N TYR A 10 17.55 2.61 -11.37
CA TYR A 10 16.58 3.36 -10.57
C TYR A 10 15.42 2.46 -10.16
N LEU A 11 15.04 2.56 -8.88
CA LEU A 11 13.87 1.88 -8.36
C LEU A 11 12.59 2.46 -8.99
N ARG A 12 11.73 1.56 -9.47
CA ARG A 12 10.39 1.90 -9.97
C ARG A 12 9.42 2.03 -8.81
N VAL A 13 8.85 3.21 -8.64
CA VAL A 13 7.96 3.50 -7.52
C VAL A 13 6.61 3.99 -8.02
N HIS A 14 5.55 3.34 -7.55
CA HIS A 14 4.17 3.73 -7.77
C HIS A 14 3.68 4.57 -6.58
N LEU A 15 3.17 5.76 -6.87
CA LEU A 15 2.47 6.60 -5.89
C LEU A 15 0.97 6.52 -6.16
N HIS A 16 0.19 6.13 -5.17
CA HIS A 16 -1.27 6.21 -5.20
C HIS A 16 -1.73 7.40 -4.34
N ASN A 17 -2.43 8.34 -4.96
CA ASN A 17 -2.85 9.61 -4.36
C ASN A 17 -4.37 9.80 -4.45
N ASN A 18 -5.01 10.49 -3.50
CA ASN A 18 -6.45 10.76 -3.50
C ASN A 18 -7.37 9.54 -3.59
N GLY A 19 -6.87 8.35 -3.25
CA GLY A 19 -7.71 7.19 -3.01
C GLY A 19 -8.11 7.09 -1.54
N VAL A 20 -8.84 6.03 -1.23
CA VAL A 20 -9.31 5.75 0.12
C VAL A 20 -9.00 4.31 0.45
N PHE A 21 -8.44 4.08 1.63
CA PHE A 21 -8.31 2.74 2.16
C PHE A 21 -9.71 2.14 2.39
N VAL A 22 -9.91 0.91 1.94
CA VAL A 22 -11.12 0.11 2.20
C VAL A 22 -10.75 -1.16 2.95
N ARG A 23 -11.58 -1.56 3.92
CA ARG A 23 -11.30 -2.71 4.80
C ARG A 23 -11.65 -4.06 4.15
N HIS A 24 -12.75 -4.13 3.40
CA HIS A 24 -13.25 -5.39 2.83
C HIS A 24 -13.78 -5.23 1.39
N PRO A 25 -13.13 -5.86 0.39
CA PRO A 25 -11.79 -6.45 0.47
C PRO A 25 -10.74 -5.38 0.83
N SER A 26 -9.71 -5.74 1.58
CA SER A 26 -8.66 -4.79 2.00
C SER A 26 -7.94 -4.24 0.78
N GLY A 27 -7.87 -2.91 0.63
CA GLY A 27 -7.25 -2.29 -0.53
C GLY A 27 -7.20 -0.76 -0.44
N TYR A 28 -6.57 -0.16 -1.45
CA TYR A 28 -6.65 1.28 -1.72
C TYR A 28 -7.45 1.46 -3.00
N VAL A 29 -8.55 2.22 -2.95
CA VAL A 29 -9.52 2.30 -4.06
C VAL A 29 -9.71 3.76 -4.49
N GLY A 30 -9.81 3.94 -5.80
CA GLY A 30 -9.93 5.26 -6.43
C GLY A 30 -8.58 5.95 -6.55
N GLY A 31 -8.61 7.28 -6.63
CA GLY A 31 -7.41 8.09 -6.72
C GLY A 31 -6.72 8.07 -8.08
N ASN A 32 -5.52 8.64 -8.09
CA ASN A 32 -4.62 8.74 -9.23
C ASN A 32 -3.31 8.01 -8.93
N ASN A 33 -2.72 7.43 -9.97
CA ASN A 33 -1.46 6.71 -9.86
C ASN A 33 -0.37 7.43 -10.64
N PHE A 34 0.78 7.64 -10.00
CA PHE A 34 2.00 8.14 -10.62
C PHE A 34 3.05 7.04 -10.63
N LEU A 35 3.87 7.02 -11.67
CA LEU A 35 5.01 6.11 -11.76
C LEU A 35 6.29 6.96 -11.89
N PHE A 36 7.20 6.73 -10.97
CA PHE A 36 8.53 7.33 -10.97
C PHE A 36 9.55 6.25 -11.35
N THR A 37 10.42 6.54 -12.33
CA THR A 37 11.41 5.58 -12.85
C THR A 37 12.83 6.14 -12.86
N ASP A 38 13.02 7.39 -12.45
CA ASP A 38 14.24 8.16 -12.62
C ASP A 38 14.57 9.01 -11.37
N VAL A 39 14.08 8.58 -10.20
CA VAL A 39 14.33 9.24 -8.91
C VAL A 39 15.36 8.45 -8.12
N ASP A 40 16.39 9.14 -7.63
CA ASP A 40 17.36 8.57 -6.69
C ASP A 40 16.78 8.56 -5.27
N TRP A 41 15.98 7.54 -4.96
CA TRP A 41 15.38 7.37 -3.64
C TRP A 41 16.43 7.08 -2.55
N ALA A 42 17.47 6.32 -2.89
CA ALA A 42 18.53 5.93 -1.95
C ALA A 42 19.42 7.10 -1.53
N GLY A 43 19.59 8.10 -2.40
CA GLY A 43 20.29 9.34 -2.11
C GLY A 43 19.44 10.41 -1.41
N MET A 44 18.15 10.15 -1.15
CA MET A 44 17.19 11.11 -0.60
C MET A 44 17.06 10.95 0.92
N TYR A 45 16.95 12.05 1.68
CA TYR A 45 16.56 12.01 3.09
C TYR A 45 15.04 11.88 3.24
N VAL A 46 14.55 11.27 4.33
CA VAL A 46 13.10 11.07 4.52
C VAL A 46 12.32 12.40 4.51
N ARG A 47 12.93 13.48 5.00
CA ARG A 47 12.32 14.82 4.94
C ARG A 47 12.15 15.30 3.50
N ASP A 48 13.17 15.13 2.67
CA ASP A 48 13.13 15.51 1.26
C ASP A 48 12.14 14.64 0.48
N PHE A 49 11.95 13.39 0.90
CA PHE A 49 10.90 12.51 0.40
C PHE A 49 9.51 13.09 0.68
N PHE A 50 9.18 13.46 1.92
CA PHE A 50 7.87 14.07 2.22
C PHE A 50 7.65 15.38 1.44
N ASP A 51 8.68 16.23 1.36
CA ASP A 51 8.63 17.46 0.57
C ASP A 51 8.44 17.17 -0.94
N PHE A 52 9.06 16.11 -1.46
CA PHE A 52 8.89 15.65 -2.83
C PHE A 52 7.45 15.20 -3.09
N ILE A 53 6.85 14.41 -2.19
CA ILE A 53 5.46 13.97 -2.30
C ILE A 53 4.51 15.16 -2.27
N HIS A 54 4.68 16.08 -1.32
CA HIS A 54 3.86 17.28 -1.24
C HIS A 54 3.89 18.09 -2.55
N ARG A 55 5.07 18.24 -3.16
CA ARG A 55 5.19 18.91 -4.47
C ARG A 55 4.58 18.10 -5.61
N ALA A 56 4.70 16.78 -5.58
CA ALA A 56 4.18 15.90 -6.63
C ALA A 56 2.65 15.84 -6.64
N THR A 57 2.02 15.86 -5.46
CA THR A 57 0.56 15.80 -5.30
C THR A 57 -0.09 17.19 -5.31
N GLY A 58 0.64 18.22 -4.85
CA GLY A 58 0.11 19.58 -4.69
C GLY A 58 -0.86 19.71 -3.52
N GLU A 59 -0.91 18.71 -2.64
CA GLU A 59 -1.89 18.59 -1.57
C GLU A 59 -1.21 18.29 -0.24
N GLU A 60 -1.84 18.72 0.86
CA GLU A 60 -1.44 18.26 2.20
C GLU A 60 -1.89 16.80 2.39
N PHE A 61 -1.11 16.04 3.13
CA PHE A 61 -1.41 14.66 3.49
C PHE A 61 -1.11 14.44 4.98
N GLN A 62 -1.78 13.46 5.57
CA GLN A 62 -1.62 13.09 6.98
C GLN A 62 -0.56 12.00 7.14
N ASN A 63 -0.63 10.95 6.31
CA ASN A 63 0.25 9.79 6.43
C ASN A 63 0.64 9.24 5.04
N ILE A 64 1.77 8.52 5.01
CA ILE A 64 2.21 7.73 3.86
C ILE A 64 2.45 6.30 4.31
N TYR A 65 1.98 5.34 3.51
CA TYR A 65 2.18 3.92 3.75
C TYR A 65 2.75 3.23 2.52
N TYR A 66 3.59 2.23 2.68
CA TYR A 66 3.95 1.31 1.60
C TYR A 66 3.40 -0.08 1.89
N CYS A 67 3.14 -0.85 0.84
CA CYS A 67 2.76 -2.25 0.98
C CYS A 67 3.87 -3.13 0.41
N LEU A 68 4.25 -4.16 1.15
CA LEU A 68 5.15 -5.19 0.66
C LEU A 68 4.54 -5.86 -0.60
N PRO A 69 5.29 -5.94 -1.71
CA PRO A 69 4.81 -6.59 -2.93
C PRO A 69 4.39 -8.04 -2.67
N ASN A 70 3.31 -8.47 -3.34
CA ASN A 70 2.72 -9.81 -3.20
C ASN A 70 2.20 -10.19 -1.80
N ILE A 71 2.16 -9.26 -0.84
CA ILE A 71 1.56 -9.46 0.47
C ILE A 71 0.21 -8.72 0.50
N PRO A 72 -0.88 -9.35 1.00
CA PRO A 72 -2.15 -8.65 1.15
C PRO A 72 -2.01 -7.38 1.98
N LEU A 73 -2.72 -6.31 1.61
CA LEU A 73 -2.65 -5.01 2.29
C LEU A 73 -2.84 -5.13 3.81
N SER A 74 -3.77 -5.97 4.27
CA SER A 74 -4.01 -6.28 5.69
C SER A 74 -2.79 -6.78 6.48
N ARG A 75 -1.76 -7.28 5.79
CA ARG A 75 -0.54 -7.83 6.41
C ARG A 75 0.73 -7.11 5.97
N GLY A 76 0.72 -6.55 4.76
CA GLY A 76 1.89 -5.99 4.08
C GLY A 76 2.05 -4.49 4.26
N ILE A 77 1.02 -3.78 4.74
CA ILE A 77 1.08 -2.32 4.89
C ILE A 77 2.01 -1.90 6.03
N ARG A 78 2.81 -0.87 5.78
CA ARG A 78 3.79 -0.30 6.72
C ARG A 78 3.74 1.23 6.60
N PRO A 79 3.67 1.98 7.70
CA PRO A 79 3.80 3.43 7.64
C PRO A 79 5.25 3.82 7.30
N ILE A 80 5.43 5.00 6.71
CA ILE A 80 6.73 5.65 6.58
C ILE A 80 6.70 6.86 7.49
N VAL A 81 7.37 6.79 8.64
CA VAL A 81 7.36 7.86 9.65
C VAL A 81 8.76 8.46 9.84
N ASP A 82 9.80 7.64 9.77
CA ASP A 82 11.18 8.05 10.01
C ASP A 82 12.17 7.50 8.96
N ASP A 83 13.45 7.81 9.16
CA ASP A 83 14.53 7.39 8.27
C ASP A 83 14.68 5.86 8.20
N LEU A 84 14.33 5.13 9.26
CA LEU A 84 14.42 3.67 9.29
C LEU A 84 13.33 3.05 8.42
N ASP A 85 12.09 3.52 8.54
CA ASP A 85 10.99 3.07 7.69
C ASP A 85 11.26 3.37 6.21
N PHE A 86 11.81 4.56 5.94
CA PHE A 86 12.15 4.98 4.59
C PHE A 86 13.27 4.12 3.98
N ALA A 87 14.31 3.81 4.77
CA ALA A 87 15.36 2.88 4.34
C ALA A 87 14.78 1.49 4.03
N GLN A 88 13.88 0.97 4.87
CA GLN A 88 13.21 -0.31 4.63
C GLN A 88 12.34 -0.29 3.36
N PHE A 89 11.62 0.80 3.11
CA PHE A 89 10.87 1.00 1.88
C PHE A 89 11.78 0.86 0.65
N ILE A 90 12.95 1.51 0.66
CA ILE A 90 13.93 1.45 -0.43
C ILE A 90 14.49 0.03 -0.60
N ASP A 91 14.92 -0.60 0.49
CA ASP A 91 15.48 -1.95 0.48
C ASP A 91 14.49 -2.97 -0.09
N ASN A 92 13.24 -2.94 0.37
CA ASN A 92 12.17 -3.76 -0.17
C ASN A 92 11.93 -3.46 -1.65
N GLY A 93 11.94 -2.19 -2.04
CA GLY A 93 11.81 -1.82 -3.44
C GLY A 93 12.86 -2.48 -4.33
N TYR A 94 14.13 -2.46 -3.92
CA TYR A 94 15.18 -3.14 -4.67
C TYR A 94 15.08 -4.67 -4.62
N GLU A 95 14.64 -5.25 -3.50
CA GLU A 95 14.43 -6.70 -3.37
C GLU A 95 13.36 -7.21 -4.35
N TYR A 96 12.25 -6.48 -4.49
CA TYR A 96 11.11 -6.87 -5.33
C TYR A 96 11.14 -6.27 -6.75
N GLY A 97 12.00 -5.29 -7.01
CA GLY A 97 12.19 -4.61 -8.30
C GLY A 97 11.23 -3.44 -8.56
N GLU A 98 10.08 -3.41 -7.89
CA GLU A 98 9.14 -2.29 -7.87
C GLU A 98 8.39 -2.25 -6.53
N ILE A 99 7.95 -1.07 -6.13
CA ILE A 99 7.19 -0.89 -4.89
C ILE A 99 6.14 0.21 -5.04
N SER A 100 5.10 0.15 -4.21
CA SER A 100 4.03 1.14 -4.18
C SER A 100 3.91 1.77 -2.80
N PHE A 101 3.58 3.05 -2.78
CA PHE A 101 3.12 3.72 -1.57
C PHE A 101 1.82 4.49 -1.83
N ASP A 102 1.00 4.55 -0.79
CA ASP A 102 -0.34 5.11 -0.74
C ASP A 102 -0.34 6.35 0.17
N VAL A 103 -0.91 7.46 -0.31
CA VAL A 103 -1.05 8.71 0.44
C VAL A 103 -2.41 8.77 1.11
N ASP A 104 -2.41 9.01 2.43
CA ASP A 104 -3.63 9.24 3.22
C ASP A 104 -3.80 10.73 3.47
N HIS A 105 -4.82 11.32 2.84
CA HIS A 105 -5.19 12.73 3.06
C HIS A 105 -6.22 12.91 4.18
N ASN A 106 -6.96 11.86 4.53
CA ASN A 106 -8.12 11.97 5.40
C ASN A 106 -7.78 11.74 6.88
N GLY A 107 -6.58 11.20 7.17
CA GLY A 107 -6.17 10.88 8.53
C GLY A 107 -7.01 9.76 9.15
N ASN A 108 -7.75 9.02 8.32
CA ASN A 108 -8.51 7.83 8.72
C ASN A 108 -7.54 6.64 8.83
N GLY A 109 -6.43 6.85 9.55
CA GLY A 109 -5.25 6.00 9.53
C GLY A 109 -5.57 4.52 9.67
N LEU A 110 -4.74 3.69 9.06
CA LEU A 110 -4.87 2.23 9.14
C LEU A 110 -4.56 1.66 10.53
N GLU A 111 -4.19 2.52 11.47
CA GLU A 111 -3.88 2.17 12.86
C GLU A 111 -5.04 1.42 13.54
N GLU A 112 -6.29 1.83 13.27
CA GLU A 112 -7.48 1.13 13.78
C GLU A 112 -7.70 -0.26 13.15
N TRP A 113 -7.00 -0.59 12.06
CA TRP A 113 -7.15 -1.87 11.36
C TRP A 113 -6.07 -2.89 11.74
N TRP A 114 -4.96 -2.43 12.32
CA TRP A 114 -3.84 -3.30 12.70
C TRP A 114 -4.19 -4.29 13.81
N ASP A 115 -5.08 -3.90 14.75
CA ASP A 115 -5.49 -4.77 15.86
C ASP A 115 -6.55 -5.82 15.46
N ASP A 116 -7.43 -5.50 14.51
CA ASP A 116 -8.56 -6.36 14.17
C ASP A 116 -8.19 -7.51 13.20
N ASP A 117 -7.29 -7.27 12.25
CA ASP A 117 -6.89 -8.30 11.27
C ASP A 117 -5.91 -9.33 11.88
N MET A 118 -5.25 -9.00 13.01
CA MET A 118 -4.46 -9.96 13.80
C MET A 118 -5.35 -10.94 14.59
N ASN A 119 -6.62 -10.60 14.85
CA ASN A 119 -7.61 -11.50 15.48
C ASN A 119 -8.38 -12.36 14.47
N LEU A 120 -8.46 -11.98 13.20
CA LEU A 120 -9.17 -12.79 12.19
C LEU A 120 -8.40 -14.06 11.77
N VAL A 121 -7.12 -14.17 12.13
CA VAL A 121 -6.29 -15.36 11.87
C VAL A 121 -6.30 -16.34 13.04
N VAL A 122 -6.99 -16.04 14.15
CA VAL A 122 -7.12 -16.95 15.30
C VAL A 122 -8.59 -17.17 15.66
N SER A 123 -9.34 -17.74 14.71
CA SER A 123 -10.27 -18.81 15.08
C SER A 123 -10.39 -19.76 13.90
N GLU A 124 -9.73 -20.92 14.01
CA GLU A 124 -9.88 -22.05 13.07
C GLU A 124 -11.32 -22.61 13.04
N ASP A 125 -12.22 -22.07 13.85
CA ASP A 125 -13.57 -22.59 14.07
C ASP A 125 -14.70 -21.85 13.34
N ASN A 126 -14.42 -20.85 12.49
CA ASN A 126 -15.50 -20.15 11.80
C ASN A 126 -15.81 -20.77 10.41
N GLU A 127 -16.41 -21.97 10.44
CA GLU A 127 -16.87 -22.74 9.28
C GLU A 127 -17.73 -21.93 8.29
N VAL A 128 -18.40 -20.87 8.79
CA VAL A 128 -19.21 -19.93 8.02
C VAL A 128 -18.36 -19.08 7.08
N ALA A 129 -17.21 -18.58 7.55
CA ALA A 129 -16.31 -17.75 6.74
C ALA A 129 -15.67 -18.57 5.61
N LEU A 130 -15.28 -19.81 5.89
CA LEU A 130 -14.80 -20.76 4.88
C LEU A 130 -15.89 -21.07 3.84
N LYS A 131 -17.14 -21.31 4.28
CA LYS A 131 -18.28 -21.53 3.36
C LYS A 131 -18.55 -20.29 2.50
N MET A 132 -18.44 -19.08 3.06
CA MET A 132 -18.62 -17.82 2.35
C MET A 132 -17.52 -17.60 1.29
N MET A 133 -16.26 -17.85 1.64
CA MET A 133 -15.11 -17.73 0.72
C MET A 133 -15.18 -18.76 -0.42
N VAL A 134 -15.59 -20.00 -0.13
CA VAL A 134 -15.80 -21.05 -1.15
C VAL A 134 -16.97 -20.69 -2.07
N TYR A 135 -18.05 -20.12 -1.53
CA TYR A 135 -19.21 -19.67 -2.31
C TYR A 135 -18.84 -18.53 -3.26
N LEU A 136 -18.09 -17.53 -2.80
CA LEU A 136 -17.64 -16.40 -3.61
C LEU A 136 -16.62 -16.81 -4.68
N LYS A 137 -15.72 -17.77 -4.39
CA LYS A 137 -14.81 -18.33 -5.39
C LYS A 137 -15.51 -19.11 -6.50
N LYS A 138 -16.65 -19.76 -6.19
CA LYS A 138 -17.43 -20.53 -7.16
C LYS A 138 -18.33 -19.67 -8.03
N ASN A 139 -18.80 -18.52 -7.53
CA ASN A 139 -19.76 -17.67 -8.22
C ASN A 139 -19.11 -16.31 -8.53
N LYS A 140 -18.51 -16.16 -9.73
CA LYS A 140 -17.92 -14.90 -10.24
C LYS A 140 -18.96 -13.79 -10.55
N THR A 141 -19.94 -13.58 -9.68
CA THR A 141 -20.90 -12.48 -9.75
C THR A 141 -21.36 -12.13 -8.34
N LEU A 142 -21.08 -10.90 -7.90
CA LEU A 142 -21.49 -10.33 -6.61
C LEU A 142 -23.00 -10.54 -6.36
N PRO A 143 -23.43 -10.98 -5.16
CA PRO A 143 -24.83 -10.87 -4.79
C PRO A 143 -25.14 -9.42 -4.44
N LEU A 144 -26.09 -8.82 -5.15
CA LEU A 144 -26.72 -7.56 -4.78
C LEU A 144 -27.31 -7.71 -3.37
N MET A 145 -26.70 -7.07 -2.37
CA MET A 145 -27.36 -6.83 -1.10
C MET A 145 -28.57 -5.94 -1.35
N LYS A 146 -29.78 -6.46 -1.10
CA LYS A 146 -30.98 -5.64 -1.06
C LYS A 146 -30.93 -4.77 0.22
N PRO A 147 -31.34 -3.51 0.15
CA PRO A 147 -31.33 -2.64 1.32
C PRO A 147 -32.28 -3.17 2.40
N ILE A 148 -31.83 -3.10 3.65
CA ILE A 148 -32.64 -3.40 4.84
C ILE A 148 -33.66 -2.27 4.98
N PRO A 149 -34.97 -2.56 5.03
CA PRO A 149 -35.97 -1.51 5.22
C PRO A 149 -35.93 -1.02 6.67
N MET A 150 -36.02 0.30 6.85
CA MET A 150 -36.43 0.94 8.10
C MET A 150 -37.88 1.38 7.97
#